data_AF-A0A822G7D6-F1
#
_entry.id   AF-A0A822G7D6-F1
#
_cell.length_a   1.000
_cell.length_b   1.000
_cell.length_c   1.000
_cell.angle_alpha   90.00
_cell.angle_beta   90.00
_cell.angle_gamma   90.00
#
_symmetry.space_group_name_H-M   'P 1'
#
loop_
_entity.id
_entity.type
_entity.pdbx_description
1 polymer ?
#
loop_
_entity_poly.entity_id
_entity_poly.type
_entity_poly.pdbx_seq_one_letter_code
_entity_poly.pdbx_strand_id
1 'polypeptide(L)'
;FDDPSRDADLMANSLLERKDRFLCITRIFPLPGNRTLVLEDIKLINERDAPPPNYFGILETVDTKAKGTAKRTICVKLVERQAGIKCICDIIFLYRSKQPPHFYTLIGDINGLQMCVKEGTVPPFRVSPSVPSSETKRKRNISKKLFYG
;
A
#
# COMPACT_ATOMS: atom_id res chain seq x y z
N PHE A 1 9.28 -12.42 12.58
CA PHE A 1 7.99 -12.66 11.89
C PHE A 1 6.88 -12.25 12.86
N ASP A 2 5.95 -11.43 12.41
CA ASP A 2 5.12 -10.55 13.25
C ASP A 2 4.27 -11.26 14.30
N ASP A 3 3.98 -10.56 15.41
CA ASP A 3 3.02 -11.03 16.41
C ASP A 3 1.65 -11.11 15.71
N PRO A 4 1.13 -12.33 15.47
CA PRO A 4 -0.10 -12.51 14.71
C PRO A 4 -1.34 -11.98 15.45
N SER A 5 -1.20 -11.55 16.71
CA SER A 5 -2.29 -11.01 17.51
C SER A 5 -2.54 -9.51 17.31
N ARG A 6 -1.62 -8.80 16.65
CA ARG A 6 -1.75 -7.35 16.42
C ARG A 6 -1.93 -7.04 14.94
N ASP A 7 -3.07 -6.42 14.63
CA ASP A 7 -3.42 -5.95 13.29
C ASP A 7 -2.62 -4.68 12.92
N ALA A 8 -2.36 -4.50 11.62
CA ALA A 8 -1.72 -3.29 11.07
C ALA A 8 -2.73 -2.15 10.87
N ASP A 9 -3.37 -1.73 11.96
CA ASP A 9 -4.36 -0.64 11.95
C ASP A 9 -3.67 0.72 11.78
N LEU A 10 -4.16 1.53 10.84
CA LEU A 10 -3.65 2.86 10.52
C LEU A 10 -4.39 3.99 11.26
N MET A 11 -5.43 3.67 12.02
CA MET A 11 -6.24 4.63 12.76
C MET A 11 -5.91 4.62 14.25
N ALA A 12 -5.80 5.80 14.86
CA ALA A 12 -5.74 5.88 16.31
C ALA A 12 -7.11 5.56 16.89
N ASN A 13 -7.16 4.65 17.87
CA ASN A 13 -8.41 4.32 18.58
C ASN A 13 -8.96 5.57 19.30
N SER A 14 -10.26 5.81 19.15
CA SER A 14 -11.03 6.67 20.06
C SER A 14 -11.52 5.85 21.25
N LEU A 15 -11.61 6.44 22.44
CA LEU A 15 -12.09 5.75 23.65
C LEU A 15 -13.55 5.29 23.55
N LEU A 16 -14.32 5.79 22.58
CA LEU A 16 -15.74 5.49 22.40
C LEU A 16 -16.05 4.51 21.26
N GLU A 17 -15.21 4.43 20.22
CA GLU A 17 -15.50 3.64 19.01
C GLU A 17 -14.20 3.17 18.35
N ARG A 18 -14.09 1.87 18.08
CA ARG A 18 -12.97 1.27 17.38
C ARG A 18 -13.32 1.09 15.90
N LYS A 19 -12.56 1.75 15.04
CA LYS A 19 -12.70 1.70 13.58
C LYS A 19 -11.34 1.39 12.97
N ASP A 20 -11.10 0.12 12.69
CA ASP A 20 -9.85 -0.30 12.09
C ASP A 20 -9.74 0.23 10.64
N ARG A 21 -8.53 0.60 10.23
CA ARG A 21 -8.21 1.08 8.88
C ARG A 21 -7.01 0.32 8.34
N PHE A 22 -7.17 -0.25 7.15
CA PHE A 22 -6.13 -1.02 6.49
C PHE A 22 -5.77 -0.40 5.14
N LEU A 23 -4.48 -0.42 4.79
CA LEU A 23 -4.05 -0.10 3.43
C LEU A 23 -4.29 -1.30 2.53
N CYS A 24 -4.90 -1.05 1.38
CA CYS A 24 -5.14 -2.07 0.38
C CYS A 24 -4.36 -1.80 -0.90
N ILE A 25 -3.88 -2.87 -1.54
CA ILE A 25 -3.02 -2.79 -2.73
C ILE A 25 -3.50 -3.83 -3.75
N THR A 26 -3.50 -3.45 -5.03
CA THR A 26 -3.69 -4.37 -6.16
C THR A 26 -2.40 -4.45 -6.99
N ARG A 27 -2.12 -5.65 -7.49
CA ARG A 27 -1.07 -5.90 -8.51
C ARG A 27 -1.67 -6.39 -9.82
N ILE A 28 -3.00 -6.36 -9.93
CA ILE A 28 -3.72 -6.76 -11.14
C ILE A 28 -3.44 -5.74 -12.22
N PHE A 29 -3.00 -6.22 -13.38
CA PHE A 29 -2.68 -5.38 -14.51
C PHE A 29 -3.00 -6.11 -15.83
N PRO A 30 -3.67 -5.46 -16.81
CA PRO A 30 -4.31 -4.15 -16.69
C PRO A 30 -5.53 -4.22 -15.77
N LEU A 31 -5.77 -3.16 -15.00
CA LEU A 31 -6.96 -3.05 -14.17
C LEU A 31 -8.14 -2.56 -15.03
N PRO A 32 -9.34 -3.16 -14.94
CA PRO A 32 -10.51 -2.66 -15.64
C PRO A 32 -10.80 -1.20 -15.21
N GLY A 33 -10.93 -0.27 -16.17
CA GLY A 33 -11.18 1.15 -15.88
C GLY A 33 -9.94 2.01 -15.66
N ASN A 34 -8.80 1.43 -15.26
CA ASN A 34 -7.54 2.15 -15.03
C ASN A 34 -6.37 1.33 -15.59
N ARG A 35 -6.13 1.47 -16.89
CA ARG A 35 -5.33 0.51 -17.65
C ARG A 35 -3.82 0.77 -17.64
N THR A 36 -3.37 1.90 -17.10
CA THR A 36 -2.02 2.40 -17.42
C THR A 36 -1.22 2.92 -16.25
N LEU A 37 -1.72 2.97 -15.01
CA LEU A 37 -0.96 3.57 -13.92
C LEU A 37 -0.19 2.57 -13.06
N VAL A 38 0.97 2.98 -12.57
CA VAL A 38 1.77 2.28 -11.55
C VAL A 38 2.16 3.22 -10.43
N LEU A 39 2.36 2.67 -9.23
CA LEU A 39 2.84 3.40 -8.06
C LEU A 39 4.35 3.66 -8.19
N GLU A 40 4.72 4.92 -8.41
CA GLU A 40 6.12 5.35 -8.51
C GLU A 40 6.71 5.62 -7.13
N ASP A 41 6.00 6.38 -6.30
CA ASP A 41 6.48 6.84 -4.99
C ASP A 41 5.34 6.98 -3.97
N ILE A 42 5.69 6.96 -2.68
CA ILE A 42 4.78 7.13 -1.55
C ILE A 42 5.41 8.00 -0.47
N LYS A 43 4.60 8.86 0.13
CA LYS A 43 5.02 9.78 1.20
C LYS A 43 4.04 9.78 2.34
N LEU A 44 4.55 10.05 3.54
CA LEU A 44 3.75 10.38 4.71
C LEU A 44 3.91 11.88 5.00
N ILE A 45 2.79 12.59 5.06
CA ILE A 45 2.74 14.02 5.42
C ILE A 45 1.89 14.23 6.68
N ASN A 46 1.96 15.41 7.32
CA ASN A 46 1.00 15.70 8.39
C ASN A 46 -0.40 15.79 7.81
N GLU A 47 -1.41 15.44 8.61
CA GLU A 47 -2.81 15.40 8.14
C GLU A 47 -3.33 16.76 7.61
N ARG A 48 -2.77 17.86 8.11
CA ARG A 48 -3.16 19.23 7.71
C ARG A 48 -2.36 19.77 6.52
N ASP A 49 -1.31 19.06 6.11
CA ASP A 49 -0.47 19.50 5.01
C ASP A 49 -1.13 19.16 3.68
N ALA A 50 -0.96 20.03 2.68
CA ALA A 50 -1.37 19.71 1.32
C ALA A 50 -0.46 18.62 0.71
N PRO A 51 -1.00 17.72 -0.14
CA PRO A 51 -0.16 16.79 -0.90
C PRO A 51 0.92 17.54 -1.70
N PRO A 52 2.17 17.03 -1.75
CA PRO A 52 3.21 17.61 -2.59
C PRO A 52 2.82 17.58 -4.08
N PRO A 53 3.44 18.42 -4.94
CA PRO A 53 3.17 18.39 -6.39
C PRO A 53 3.31 16.99 -7.00
N ASN A 54 2.32 16.59 -7.81
CA ASN A 54 2.19 15.26 -8.44
C ASN A 54 1.85 14.10 -7.48
N TYR A 55 1.49 14.39 -6.23
CA TYR A 55 0.98 13.39 -5.29
C TYR A 55 -0.51 13.62 -5.02
N PHE A 56 -1.22 12.52 -4.73
CA PHE A 56 -2.59 12.56 -4.26
C PHE A 56 -2.67 11.91 -2.88
N GLY A 57 -3.40 12.55 -1.96
CA GLY A 57 -3.63 12.03 -0.61
C GLY A 57 -4.72 10.97 -0.58
N ILE A 58 -4.48 9.88 0.14
CA ILE A 58 -5.50 8.89 0.50
C ILE A 58 -6.22 9.40 1.75
N LEU A 59 -7.29 10.16 1.55
CA LEU A 59 -8.01 10.85 2.62
C LEU A 59 -9.13 10.01 3.23
N GLU A 60 -9.76 9.19 2.40
CA GLU A 60 -10.96 8.44 2.76
C GLU A 60 -10.81 6.95 2.45
N THR A 61 -11.50 6.13 3.24
CA THR A 61 -11.67 4.71 2.97
C THR A 61 -12.52 4.50 1.73
N VAL A 62 -12.14 3.52 0.90
CA VAL A 62 -12.86 3.22 -0.35
C VAL A 62 -14.31 2.81 -0.10
N ASP A 63 -14.55 2.01 0.94
CA ASP A 63 -15.82 1.34 1.26
C ASP A 63 -16.84 2.25 1.97
N THR A 64 -16.42 2.99 3.00
CA THR A 64 -17.34 3.79 3.84
C THR A 64 -17.21 5.29 3.66
N LYS A 65 -16.26 5.76 2.83
CA LYS A 65 -15.90 7.18 2.68
C LYS A 65 -15.55 7.89 3.99
N ALA A 66 -15.25 7.14 5.05
CA ALA A 66 -14.79 7.69 6.31
C ALA A 66 -13.32 8.08 6.21
N LYS A 67 -12.85 8.93 7.14
CA LYS A 67 -11.44 9.28 7.28
C LYS A 67 -10.54 8.03 7.28
N GLY A 68 -9.50 8.04 6.44
CA GLY A 68 -8.67 6.88 6.16
C GLY A 68 -7.55 6.63 7.17
N THR A 69 -6.99 7.68 7.77
CA THR A 69 -5.80 7.62 8.63
C THR A 69 -5.85 8.69 9.72
N ALA A 70 -5.10 8.54 10.82
CA ALA A 70 -4.98 9.55 11.87
C ALA A 70 -3.59 10.19 11.89
N LYS A 71 -3.50 11.52 12.08
CA LYS A 71 -2.26 12.32 12.28
C LYS A 71 -1.34 12.43 11.05
N ARG A 72 -1.37 11.44 10.16
CA ARG A 72 -0.57 11.36 8.95
C ARG A 72 -1.47 11.04 7.77
N THR A 73 -1.20 11.63 6.62
CA THR A 73 -1.84 11.27 5.35
C THR A 73 -0.84 10.48 4.52
N ILE A 74 -1.29 9.36 3.92
CA ILE A 74 -0.53 8.63 2.91
C ILE A 74 -0.76 9.32 1.57
N CYS A 75 0.32 9.77 0.93
CA CYS A 75 0.31 10.40 -0.39
C CYS A 75 0.99 9.50 -1.41
N VAL A 76 0.36 9.28 -2.56
CA VAL A 76 0.88 8.43 -3.64
C VAL A 76 1.17 9.24 -4.89
N LYS A 77 2.25 8.90 -5.59
CA LYS A 77 2.56 9.37 -6.94
C LYS A 77 2.34 8.23 -7.92
N LEU A 78 1.38 8.41 -8.82
CA LEU A 78 1.06 7.45 -9.88
C LEU A 78 1.58 7.99 -11.21
N VAL A 79 2.15 7.11 -12.02
CA VAL A 79 2.66 7.44 -13.36
C VAL A 79 2.20 6.42 -14.38
N GLU A 80 2.23 6.82 -15.65
CA GLU A 80 2.00 5.88 -16.75
C GLU A 80 3.03 4.75 -16.73
N ARG A 81 2.53 3.55 -16.98
CA ARG A 81 3.29 2.32 -16.94
C ARG A 81 4.16 2.25 -18.18
N GLN A 82 5.46 2.33 -17.97
CA GLN A 82 6.47 2.09 -18.98
C GLN A 82 7.44 1.02 -18.48
N ALA A 83 7.87 0.10 -19.36
CA ALA A 83 8.82 -0.93 -18.96
C ALA A 83 10.14 -0.29 -18.49
N GLY A 84 10.71 -0.79 -17.40
CA GLY A 84 11.99 -0.33 -16.85
C GLY A 84 11.92 0.86 -15.91
N ILE A 85 10.78 1.58 -15.82
CA ILE A 85 10.67 2.68 -14.85
C ILE A 85 10.64 2.16 -13.42
N LYS A 86 11.14 2.98 -12.49
CA LYS A 86 11.08 2.71 -11.06
C LYS A 86 9.62 2.64 -10.58
N CYS A 87 9.33 1.70 -9.69
CA CYS A 87 8.04 1.60 -9.02
C CYS A 87 8.18 1.01 -7.61
N ILE A 88 7.15 1.21 -6.78
CA ILE A 88 6.99 0.50 -5.52
C ILE A 88 6.32 -0.85 -5.82
N CYS A 89 7.01 -1.94 -5.49
CA CYS A 89 6.53 -3.30 -5.75
C CYS A 89 6.00 -4.01 -4.51
N ASP A 90 6.37 -3.54 -3.31
CA ASP A 90 5.86 -4.05 -2.04
C ASP A 90 5.79 -2.96 -0.97
N ILE A 91 4.84 -3.10 -0.05
CA ILE A 91 4.64 -2.21 1.10
C ILE A 91 4.40 -3.10 2.31
N ILE A 92 5.14 -2.84 3.39
CA ILE A 92 4.99 -3.55 4.66
C ILE A 92 4.84 -2.56 5.81
N PHE A 93 4.18 -3.00 6.87
CA PHE A 93 4.11 -2.29 8.13
C PHE A 93 4.82 -3.11 9.20
N LEU A 94 5.68 -2.46 9.98
CA LEU A 94 6.44 -3.07 11.07
C LEU A 94 6.10 -2.35 12.37
N TYR A 95 6.17 -3.03 13.51
CA TYR A 95 6.17 -2.32 14.80
C TYR A 95 7.51 -1.59 14.99
N ARG A 96 7.48 -0.37 15.56
CA ARG A 96 8.65 0.55 15.68
C ARG A 96 9.94 -0.07 16.23
N SER A 97 9.87 -1.17 16.98
CA SER A 97 11.03 -1.86 17.53
C SER A 97 11.81 -2.68 16.51
N LYS A 98 11.35 -2.76 15.25
CA LYS A 98 11.96 -3.60 14.21
C LYS A 98 12.75 -2.74 13.21
N GLN A 99 13.82 -3.32 12.68
CA GLN A 99 14.52 -2.73 11.54
C GLN A 99 13.84 -3.16 10.24
N PRO A 100 13.81 -2.30 9.20
CA PRO A 100 13.37 -2.70 7.87
C PRO A 100 14.17 -3.92 7.37
N PRO A 101 13.51 -4.96 6.83
CA PRO A 101 14.19 -6.06 6.17
C PRO A 101 15.07 -5.58 5.01
N HIS A 102 16.00 -6.42 4.59
CA HIS A 102 16.86 -6.10 3.45
C HIS A 102 16.04 -5.76 2.19
N PHE A 103 16.47 -4.73 1.45
CA PHE A 103 15.79 -4.11 0.30
C PHE A 103 14.52 -3.31 0.62
N TYR A 104 14.15 -3.13 1.88
CA TYR A 104 13.07 -2.22 2.26
C TYR A 104 13.60 -0.89 2.79
N THR A 105 12.98 0.21 2.38
CA THR A 105 13.28 1.56 2.84
C THR A 105 12.17 2.05 3.76
N LEU A 106 12.54 2.60 4.92
CA LEU A 106 11.60 3.24 5.85
C LEU A 106 11.08 4.55 5.25
N ILE A 107 9.77 4.69 5.12
CA ILE A 107 9.09 5.93 4.71
C ILE A 107 8.78 6.81 5.93
N GLY A 108 8.36 6.19 7.03
CA GLY A 108 8.08 6.89 8.28
C GLY A 108 7.06 6.14 9.15
N ASP A 109 6.63 6.80 10.22
CA ASP A 109 5.71 6.23 11.20
C ASP A 109 4.27 6.70 11.00
N ILE A 110 3.32 5.76 11.08
CA ILE A 110 1.87 5.99 11.11
C ILE A 110 1.23 5.09 12.16
N ASN A 111 0.48 5.68 13.09
CA ASN A 111 -0.20 4.96 14.18
C ASN A 111 0.66 3.96 14.99
N GLY A 112 1.95 4.24 15.17
CA GLY A 112 2.84 3.30 15.89
C GLY A 112 3.41 2.17 15.04
N LEU A 113 3.14 2.18 13.74
CA LEU A 113 3.71 1.31 12.74
C LEU A 113 4.72 2.08 11.87
N GLN A 114 5.83 1.45 11.56
CA GLN A 114 6.78 1.86 10.53
C GLN A 114 6.29 1.38 9.17
N MET A 115 6.03 2.31 8.27
CA MET A 115 5.73 2.02 6.88
C MET A 115 7.03 1.88 6.09
N CYS A 116 7.24 0.72 5.48
CA CYS A 116 8.43 0.47 4.64
C CYS A 116 8.01 0.04 3.24
N VAL A 117 8.80 0.41 2.24
CA VAL A 117 8.56 0.06 0.84
C VAL A 117 9.72 -0.69 0.23
N LYS A 118 9.42 -1.55 -0.74
CA LYS A 118 10.41 -2.14 -1.61
C LYS A 118 10.25 -1.58 -3.01
N GLU A 119 11.33 -0.98 -3.50
CA GLU A 119 11.40 -0.47 -4.86
C GLU A 119 11.79 -1.57 -5.84
N GLY A 120 11.35 -1.42 -7.07
CA GLY A 120 11.71 -2.28 -8.19
C GLY A 120 11.53 -1.53 -9.51
N THR A 121 11.50 -2.30 -10.60
CA THR A 121 11.24 -1.77 -11.94
C THR A 121 10.03 -2.44 -12.56
N VAL A 122 9.24 -1.67 -13.30
CA VAL A 122 8.09 -2.19 -14.04
C VAL A 122 8.57 -3.23 -15.07
N PRO A 123 8.05 -4.47 -15.05
CA PRO A 123 8.45 -5.48 -16.01
C PRO A 123 7.96 -5.14 -17.43
N PRO A 124 8.56 -5.68 -18.49
CA PRO A 124 8.02 -5.59 -19.84
C PRO A 124 6.58 -6.10 -19.91
N PHE A 125 5.77 -5.55 -20.82
CA PHE A 125 4.43 -6.09 -21.06
C PHE A 125 4.56 -7.51 -21.61
N ARG A 126 4.07 -8.50 -20.87
CA ARG A 126 3.98 -9.88 -21.35
C ARG A 126 2.51 -10.23 -21.52
N VAL A 127 2.07 -10.39 -22.77
CA VAL A 127 0.83 -11.11 -23.04
C VAL A 127 1.13 -12.57 -22.75
N SER A 128 0.80 -13.04 -21.54
CA SER A 128 0.85 -14.48 -21.26
C SER A 128 -0.25 -15.16 -22.08
N PRO A 129 0.05 -16.16 -22.92
CA PRO A 129 -0.98 -17.01 -23.50
C PRO A 129 -1.78 -17.63 -22.35
N SER A 130 -3.10 -17.69 -22.48
CA SER A 130 -4.02 -18.21 -21.47
C SER A 130 -3.62 -19.62 -21.03
N VAL A 131 -3.01 -19.76 -19.85
CA VAL A 131 -2.77 -21.07 -19.24
C VAL A 131 -3.98 -21.45 -18.39
N PRO A 132 -4.60 -22.63 -18.59
CA PRO A 132 -5.68 -23.12 -17.72
C PRO A 132 -5.20 -23.24 -16.28
N SER A 133 -6.01 -22.76 -15.35
CA SER A 133 -5.74 -22.72 -13.92
C SER A 133 -5.42 -24.09 -13.32
N SER A 134 -4.19 -24.29 -12.88
CA SER A 134 -3.84 -25.31 -11.88
C SER A 134 -3.57 -24.63 -10.54
N GLU A 135 -4.44 -24.89 -9.56
CA GLU A 135 -4.32 -24.35 -8.21
C GLU A 135 -3.12 -24.95 -7.48
N THR A 136 -2.02 -24.18 -7.38
CA THR A 136 -0.97 -24.47 -6.41
C THR A 136 -1.22 -23.64 -5.14
N LYS A 137 -1.59 -24.32 -4.04
CA LYS A 137 -1.76 -23.73 -2.70
C LYS A 137 -0.45 -23.08 -2.23
N ARG A 138 -0.31 -21.75 -2.42
CA ARG A 138 0.73 -20.95 -1.77
C ARG A 138 0.25 -20.52 -0.37
N LYS A 139 1.07 -20.80 0.64
CA LYS A 139 0.80 -20.46 2.05
C LYS A 139 0.45 -18.97 2.17
N ARG A 140 -0.72 -18.69 2.76
CA ARG A 140 -1.29 -17.35 2.91
C ARG A 140 -0.54 -16.62 4.02
N ASN A 141 0.33 -15.67 3.66
CA ASN A 141 0.67 -14.59 4.58
C ASN A 141 -0.52 -13.64 4.61
N ILE A 142 -1.07 -13.43 5.81
CA ILE A 142 -2.27 -12.64 6.05
C ILE A 142 -1.88 -11.16 5.89
N SER A 143 -1.96 -10.67 4.66
CA SER A 143 -2.19 -9.25 4.41
C SER A 143 -3.58 -9.18 3.79
N LYS A 144 -4.54 -8.66 4.57
CA LYS A 144 -5.94 -8.51 4.16
C LYS A 144 -5.97 -7.72 2.83
N LYS A 145 -6.41 -8.39 1.77
CA LYS A 145 -6.60 -7.85 0.40
C LYS A 145 -7.93 -7.10 0.35
N LEU A 146 -8.01 -5.90 -0.23
CA LEU A 146 -9.24 -5.41 -0.87
C LEU A 146 -9.04 -4.14 -1.74
N PHE A 147 -9.05 -4.30 -3.07
CA PHE A 147 -9.32 -3.34 -4.16
C PHE A 147 -9.00 -1.84 -4.01
N TYR A 148 -8.10 -1.35 -4.87
CA TYR A 148 -8.23 -0.02 -5.48
C TYR A 148 -8.55 -0.22 -6.96
N GLY A 149 -9.45 0.63 -7.48
CA GLY A 149 -9.92 0.66 -8.88
C GLY A 149 -8.98 1.39 -9.83
#